data_AF-A0A4Q3UAK3-F1
#
_entry.id   AF-A0A4Q3UAK3-F1
#
_cell.length_a   1.000
_cell.length_b   1.000
_cell.length_c   1.000
_cell.angle_alpha   90.00
_cell.angle_beta   90.00
_cell.angle_gamma   90.00
#
_symmetry.space_group_name_H-M   'P 1'
#
loop_
_entity.id
_entity.type
_entity.pdbx_description
1 polymer ?
#
loop_
_entity_poly.entity_id
_entity_poly.type
_entity_poly.pdbx_seq_one_letter_code
_entity_poly.pdbx_strand_id
1 'polypeptide(L)'
;MRTANYNKNPFVAVPNGEGRCVEGWNAISERLSGATGVIAVECYPGVDEETVRCELSSRLNPALVVETRGLMRPEAEIESLVEPFLGGDDPVFGFLSGLNLPEFFDAEKV
;
A
#
# COMPACT_ATOMS: atom_id res chain seq x y z
N MET A 1 -41.87 3.78 -23.65
CA MET A 1 -40.45 3.42 -23.43
C MET A 1 -40.28 3.13 -21.93
N ARG A 2 -39.81 1.95 -21.51
CA ARG A 2 -39.57 1.66 -20.08
C ARG A 2 -38.33 2.42 -19.62
N THR A 3 -38.48 3.26 -18.60
CA THR A 3 -37.35 3.91 -17.94
C THR A 3 -36.52 2.85 -17.22
N ALA A 4 -35.20 2.81 -17.46
CA ALA A 4 -34.32 1.86 -16.78
C ALA A 4 -34.27 2.19 -15.28
N ASN A 5 -34.52 1.21 -14.43
CA ASN A 5 -34.48 1.35 -12.97
C ASN A 5 -33.06 1.17 -12.39
N TYR A 6 -32.03 1.24 -13.24
CA TYR A 6 -30.64 1.06 -12.85
C TYR A 6 -30.05 2.41 -12.46
N ASN A 7 -29.63 2.55 -11.21
CA ASN A 7 -28.86 3.71 -10.78
C ASN A 7 -27.45 3.62 -11.38
N LYS A 8 -27.09 4.55 -12.26
CA LYS A 8 -25.77 4.64 -12.88
C LYS A 8 -24.70 5.25 -11.96
N ASN A 9 -25.12 5.84 -10.84
CA ASN A 9 -24.26 6.46 -9.84
C ASN A 9 -24.65 5.94 -8.45
N PRO A 10 -24.54 4.62 -8.19
CA PRO A 10 -24.76 4.11 -6.85
C PRO A 10 -23.69 4.69 -5.92
N PHE A 11 -24.12 5.17 -4.77
CA PHE A 11 -23.25 5.77 -3.77
C PHE A 11 -23.71 5.33 -2.38
N VAL A 12 -22.74 5.14 -1.49
CA VAL A 12 -22.96 4.85 -0.07
C VAL A 12 -22.26 5.95 0.73
N ALA A 13 -23.04 6.70 1.51
CA ALA A 13 -22.47 7.70 2.40
C ALA A 13 -21.69 7.02 3.52
N VAL A 14 -20.49 7.53 3.82
CA VAL A 14 -19.73 7.14 5.01
C VAL A 14 -20.26 7.97 6.19
N PRO A 15 -20.89 7.38 7.21
CA PRO A 15 -21.39 8.13 8.36
C PRO A 15 -20.23 8.85 9.08
N ASN A 16 -20.41 10.14 9.41
CA ASN A 16 -19.38 10.99 10.01
C ASN A 16 -18.09 11.07 9.16
N GLY A 17 -18.25 11.02 7.83
CA GLY A 17 -17.16 11.07 6.85
C GLY A 17 -16.66 12.48 6.54
N GLU A 18 -17.36 13.52 6.97
CA GLU A 18 -17.03 14.91 6.68
C GLU A 18 -15.60 15.24 7.13
N GLY A 19 -14.78 15.76 6.21
CA GLY A 19 -13.38 16.13 6.48
C GLY A 19 -12.42 14.96 6.74
N ARG A 20 -12.87 13.70 6.60
CA ARG A 20 -11.99 12.52 6.72
C ARG A 20 -11.16 12.27 5.47
N CYS A 21 -11.69 12.61 4.30
CA CYS A 21 -10.93 12.62 3.04
C CYS A 21 -10.43 14.04 2.79
N VAL A 22 -9.16 14.16 2.40
CA VAL A 22 -8.54 15.43 2.01
C VAL A 22 -7.96 15.23 0.62
N GLU A 23 -8.22 16.18 -0.26
CA GLU A 23 -7.72 16.18 -1.64
C GLU A 23 -6.86 17.42 -1.90
N GLY A 24 -5.94 17.29 -2.85
CA GLY A 24 -4.99 18.35 -3.21
C GLY A 24 -3.79 18.44 -2.29
N TRP A 25 -2.60 18.57 -2.89
CA TRP A 25 -1.32 18.47 -2.19
C TRP A 25 -1.13 19.45 -1.05
N ASN A 26 -1.63 20.69 -1.18
CA ASN A 26 -1.54 21.71 -0.13
C ASN A 26 -2.35 21.33 1.11
N ALA A 27 -3.60 20.89 0.92
CA ALA A 27 -4.47 20.50 2.02
C ALA A 27 -3.95 19.22 2.70
N ILE A 28 -3.43 18.27 1.92
CA ILE A 28 -2.79 17.06 2.43
C ILE A 28 -1.57 17.43 3.30
N SER A 29 -0.67 18.28 2.79
CA SER A 29 0.52 18.69 3.56
C SER A 29 0.18 19.47 4.82
N GLU A 30 -0.84 20.34 4.76
CA GLU A 30 -1.29 21.10 5.93
C GLU A 30 -1.82 20.15 7.01
N ARG A 31 -2.63 19.16 6.61
CA ARG A 31 -3.14 18.12 7.50
C ARG A 31 -2.04 17.31 8.17
N LEU A 32 -0.94 17.07 7.46
CA LEU A 32 0.21 16.29 7.94
C LEU A 32 1.28 17.12 8.67
N SER A 33 1.27 18.46 8.54
CA SER A 33 2.32 19.35 9.08
C SER A 33 2.51 19.27 10.61
N GLY A 34 1.49 18.85 11.34
CA GLY A 34 1.54 18.62 12.79
C GLY A 34 1.85 17.18 13.21
N ALA A 35 2.02 16.26 12.26
CA ALA A 35 2.36 14.88 12.57
C ALA A 35 3.82 14.82 13.07
N THR A 36 4.05 14.11 14.17
CA THR A 36 5.39 13.85 14.69
C THR A 36 5.67 12.36 14.61
N GLY A 37 6.90 11.99 14.24
CA GLY A 37 7.31 10.59 14.08
C GLY A 37 7.16 10.06 12.66
N VAL A 38 6.78 8.79 12.54
CA VAL A 38 6.74 8.06 11.26
C VAL A 38 5.36 8.21 10.61
N ILE A 39 5.34 8.59 9.34
CA ILE A 39 4.14 8.59 8.50
C ILE A 39 4.25 7.39 7.56
N ALA A 40 3.34 6.43 7.70
CA ALA A 40 3.19 5.34 6.74
C ALA A 40 2.19 5.75 5.66
N VAL A 41 2.57 5.60 4.40
CA VAL A 41 1.74 5.93 3.24
C VAL A 41 1.42 4.63 2.50
N GLU A 42 0.16 4.26 2.44
CA GLU A 42 -0.33 3.12 1.68
C GLU A 42 -0.96 3.63 0.38
N CYS A 43 -0.64 2.94 -0.72
CA CYS A 43 -1.08 3.30 -2.05
C CYS A 43 -1.80 2.12 -2.68
N TYR A 44 -3.02 2.37 -3.16
CA TYR A 44 -3.76 1.39 -3.95
C TYR A 44 -3.00 1.06 -5.26
N PRO A 45 -3.11 -0.16 -5.81
CA PRO A 45 -2.47 -0.51 -7.08
C PRO A 45 -2.77 0.49 -8.21
N GLY A 46 -1.73 0.93 -8.91
CA GLY A 46 -1.83 1.88 -10.02
C GLY A 46 -1.69 3.35 -9.64
N VAL A 47 -1.55 3.67 -8.35
CA VAL A 47 -1.13 5.01 -7.92
C VAL A 47 0.28 5.33 -8.42
N ASP A 48 0.50 6.58 -8.84
CA ASP A 48 1.83 7.10 -9.15
C ASP A 48 2.59 7.38 -7.84
N GLU A 49 3.28 6.35 -7.35
CA GLU A 49 4.08 6.39 -6.12
C GLU A 49 5.21 7.44 -6.19
N GLU A 50 5.76 7.70 -7.38
CA GLU A 50 6.84 8.68 -7.55
C GLU A 50 6.34 10.10 -7.35
N THR A 51 5.17 10.44 -7.89
CA THR A 51 4.52 11.72 -7.63
C THR A 51 4.19 11.87 -6.15
N VAL A 52 3.62 10.84 -5.51
CA VAL A 52 3.33 10.86 -4.06
C VAL A 52 4.60 11.12 -3.25
N ARG A 53 5.68 10.38 -3.55
CA ARG A 53 6.99 10.54 -2.90
C ARG A 53 7.51 11.96 -3.05
N CYS A 54 7.52 12.51 -4.27
CA CYS A 54 8.01 13.87 -4.54
C CYS A 54 7.21 14.94 -3.81
N GLU A 55 5.87 14.85 -3.87
CA GLU A 55 4.98 15.86 -3.30
C GLU A 55 5.03 15.87 -1.78
N LEU A 56 5.10 14.71 -1.13
CA LEU A 56 5.23 14.60 0.31
C LEU A 56 6.64 14.97 0.79
N SER A 57 7.69 14.54 0.09
CA SER A 57 9.07 14.85 0.49
C SER A 57 9.35 16.35 0.43
N SER A 58 8.91 17.02 -0.64
CA SER A 58 9.11 18.47 -0.80
C SER A 58 8.36 19.32 0.22
N ARG A 59 7.21 18.85 0.70
CA ARG A 59 6.33 19.62 1.61
C ARG A 59 6.56 19.32 3.08
N LEU A 60 6.92 18.07 3.42
CA LEU A 60 7.12 17.65 4.81
C LEU A 60 8.60 17.67 5.23
N ASN A 61 9.52 17.72 4.25
CA ASN A 61 10.97 17.69 4.48
C ASN A 61 11.40 16.60 5.50
N PRO A 62 11.03 15.32 5.26
CA PRO A 62 11.33 14.24 6.19
C PRO A 62 12.84 13.98 6.28
N ALA A 63 13.31 13.55 7.45
CA ALA A 63 14.71 13.18 7.65
C ALA A 63 15.11 11.89 6.89
N LEU A 64 14.14 11.02 6.62
CA LEU A 64 14.31 9.76 5.90
C LEU A 64 13.04 9.45 5.10
N VAL A 65 13.22 8.97 3.88
CA VAL A 65 12.14 8.44 3.02
C VAL A 65 12.47 6.98 2.75
N VAL A 66 11.52 6.08 3.03
CA VAL A 66 11.68 4.64 2.84
C VAL A 66 10.67 4.15 1.81
N GLU A 67 11.16 3.66 0.66
CA GLU A 67 10.34 3.08 -0.39
C GLU A 67 10.25 1.56 -0.19
N THR A 68 9.16 1.10 0.42
CA THR A 68 8.98 -0.30 0.84
C THR A 68 9.06 -1.30 -0.31
N ARG A 69 8.68 -0.89 -1.52
CA ARG A 69 8.75 -1.71 -2.75
C ARG A 69 10.16 -2.22 -3.04
N GLY A 70 11.19 -1.45 -2.69
CA GLY A 70 12.59 -1.84 -2.89
C GLY A 70 13.14 -2.78 -1.83
N LEU A 71 12.43 -2.96 -0.70
CA LEU A 71 12.93 -3.66 0.48
C LEU A 71 12.68 -5.16 0.47
N MET A 72 11.83 -5.65 -0.44
CA MET A 72 11.58 -7.09 -0.55
C MET A 72 12.84 -7.84 -0.97
N ARG A 73 12.97 -9.10 -0.56
CA ARG A 73 14.00 -10.01 -1.06
C ARG A 73 13.90 -10.17 -2.59
N PRO A 74 15.00 -10.53 -3.27
CA PRO A 74 14.94 -10.93 -4.68
C PRO A 74 13.91 -12.03 -4.93
N GLU A 75 13.31 -12.03 -6.11
CA GLU A 75 12.27 -13.00 -6.51
C GLU A 75 12.70 -14.45 -6.26
N ALA A 76 13.90 -14.84 -6.68
CA ALA A 76 14.43 -16.19 -6.47
C ALA A 76 14.55 -16.61 -4.98
N GLU A 77 14.84 -15.66 -4.08
CA GLU A 77 14.84 -15.92 -2.64
C GLU A 77 13.43 -16.11 -2.11
N ILE A 78 12.48 -15.31 -2.60
CA ILE A 78 11.06 -15.45 -2.24
C ILE A 78 10.51 -16.78 -2.75
N GLU A 79 10.82 -17.17 -3.99
CA GLU A 79 10.46 -18.48 -4.55
C GLU A 79 10.97 -19.61 -3.66
N SER A 80 12.25 -19.57 -3.30
CA SER A 80 12.87 -20.56 -2.40
C SER A 80 12.23 -20.55 -1.01
N LEU A 81 11.83 -19.39 -0.50
CA LEU A 81 11.19 -19.22 0.80
C LEU A 81 9.80 -19.88 0.84
N VAL A 82 9.02 -19.75 -0.25
CA VAL A 82 7.65 -20.27 -0.31
C VAL A 82 7.57 -21.70 -0.82
N GLU A 83 8.55 -22.18 -1.59
CA GLU A 83 8.60 -23.52 -2.20
C GLU A 83 8.15 -24.65 -1.26
N PRO A 84 8.61 -24.73 0.01
CA PRO A 84 8.25 -25.83 0.90
C PRO A 84 6.75 -25.95 1.21
N PHE A 85 5.97 -24.89 0.94
CA PHE A 85 4.54 -24.81 1.23
C PHE A 85 3.66 -25.03 -0.01
N LEU A 86 4.25 -25.10 -1.21
CA LEU A 86 3.50 -25.11 -2.48
C LEU A 86 3.08 -26.51 -2.94
N GLY A 87 3.41 -27.59 -2.23
CA GLY A 87 3.01 -28.96 -2.62
C GLY A 87 3.91 -29.63 -3.66
N GLY A 88 5.05 -29.00 -4.01
CA GLY A 88 6.05 -29.55 -4.94
C GLY A 88 5.46 -29.79 -6.34
N ASP A 89 5.54 -31.05 -6.80
CA ASP A 89 5.05 -31.47 -8.13
C ASP A 89 3.51 -31.46 -8.25
N ASP A 90 2.78 -31.38 -7.13
CA ASP A 90 1.32 -31.29 -7.12
C ASP A 90 0.84 -30.08 -6.29
N PRO A 91 0.61 -28.92 -6.92
CA PRO A 91 0.24 -27.69 -6.23
C PRO A 91 -1.13 -27.75 -5.55
N VAL A 92 -1.94 -28.79 -5.80
CA VAL A 92 -3.20 -29.02 -5.11
C VAL A 92 -2.98 -29.36 -3.63
N PHE A 93 -1.82 -29.93 -3.28
CA PHE A 93 -1.50 -30.41 -1.93
C PHE A 93 -0.54 -29.50 -1.15
N GLY A 94 -0.59 -28.18 -1.42
CA GLY A 94 0.11 -27.19 -0.59
C GLY A 94 -0.39 -27.15 0.86
N PHE A 95 0.42 -26.56 1.74
CA PHE A 95 0.12 -26.45 3.17
C PHE A 95 0.07 -24.99 3.62
N LEU A 96 -0.63 -24.72 4.74
CA LEU A 96 -0.66 -23.38 5.31
C LEU A 96 0.76 -22.99 5.75
N SER A 97 1.27 -21.91 5.17
CA SER A 97 2.59 -21.39 5.53
C SER A 97 2.61 -20.82 6.95
N GLY A 98 3.72 -21.07 7.65
CA GLY A 98 4.04 -20.43 8.94
C GLY A 98 4.86 -19.16 8.80
N LEU A 99 5.14 -18.71 7.57
CA LEU A 99 5.93 -17.52 7.29
C LEU A 99 5.21 -16.25 7.76
N ASN A 100 5.97 -15.28 8.24
CA ASN A 100 5.48 -13.95 8.59
C ASN A 100 6.09 -12.90 7.65
N LEU A 101 5.49 -11.70 7.66
CA LEU A 101 5.86 -10.63 6.76
C LEU A 101 7.36 -10.28 6.78
N PRO A 102 8.06 -10.21 7.93
CA PRO A 102 9.50 -9.87 7.96
C PRO A 102 10.40 -10.80 7.15
N GLU A 103 10.02 -12.06 6.94
CA GLU A 103 10.82 -13.02 6.18
C GLU A 103 10.92 -12.67 4.69
N PHE A 104 9.96 -11.90 4.16
CA PHE A 104 9.93 -11.45 2.77
C PHE A 104 10.77 -10.19 2.52
N PHE A 105 11.31 -9.56 3.57
CA PHE A 105 12.09 -8.32 3.47
C PHE A 105 13.57 -8.58 3.77
N ASP A 106 14.41 -7.77 3.15
CA ASP A 106 15.85 -7.73 3.39
C ASP A 106 16.17 -6.54 4.31
N ALA A 107 16.59 -6.85 5.53
CA ALA A 107 16.87 -5.86 6.56
C ALA A 107 18.08 -4.97 6.24
N GLU A 108 18.95 -5.40 5.32
CA GLU A 108 20.13 -4.63 4.89
C GLU A 108 19.79 -3.56 3.84
N LYS A 109 18.53 -3.50 3.36
CA LYS A 109 18.08 -2.52 2.35
C LYS A 109 17.52 -1.21 2.94
N VAL A 110 17.50 -1.08 4.27
CA VAL A 110 16.99 0.11 4.98
C VAL A 110 18.13 1.00 5.45
#